data_AF-A0A177ZXN7-F1
#
_entry.id   AF-A0A177ZXN7-F1
#
_cell.length_a   1.000
_cell.length_b   1.000
_cell.length_c   1.000
_cell.angle_alpha   90.00
_cell.angle_beta   90.00
_cell.angle_gamma   90.00
#
_symmetry.space_group_name_H-M   'P 1'
#
loop_
_entity.id
_entity.type
_entity.pdbx_description
1 polymer ?
#
loop_
_entity_poly.entity_id
_entity_poly.type
_entity_poly.pdbx_seq_one_letter_code
_entity_poly.pdbx_strand_id
1 'polypeptide(L)' 'MIKLEVSTHGSERFEVEVEDYNAESLSEQLNDSDINTVALGDLVISRINVKSVKPVQEEGINY' A
#
# COMPACT_ATOMS: atom_id res chain seq x y z
N MET A 1 -10.27 -0.93 10.47
CA MET A 1 -10.01 -0.50 9.10
C MET A 1 -8.95 0.60 9.10
N ILE A 2 -7.85 0.36 8.40
CA ILE A 2 -6.71 1.27 8.24
C ILE A 2 -6.75 1.79 6.80
N LYS A 3 -6.69 3.10 6.62
CA LYS A 3 -6.61 3.72 5.31
C LYS A 3 -5.15 3.82 4.88
N LEU A 4 -4.81 3.29 3.71
CA LEU A 4 -3.47 3.32 3.14
C LEU A 4 -3.44 4.14 1.85
N GLU A 5 -2.38 4.92 1.64
CA GLU A 5 -2.02 5.48 0.34
C GLU A 5 -1.02 4.53 -0.34
N VAL A 6 -1.37 4.03 -1.52
CA VAL A 6 -0.50 3.24 -2.41
C VAL A 6 -0.07 4.13 -3.56
N SER A 7 1.23 4.42 -3.67
CA SER A 7 1.79 5.16 -4.80
C SER A 7 2.46 4.22 -5.79
N THR A 8 2.31 4.48 -7.09
CA THR A 8 2.95 3.68 -8.15
C THR A 8 4.19 4.34 -8.73
N HIS A 9 5.01 3.55 -9.43
CA HIS A 9 6.09 4.07 -10.28
C HIS A 9 5.56 4.89 -11.47
N GLY A 10 4.29 4.66 -11.87
CA GLY A 10 3.56 5.43 -12.89
C GLY A 10 2.98 6.76 -12.43
N SER A 11 3.27 7.21 -11.20
CA SER A 11 2.72 8.43 -10.58
C SER A 11 1.23 8.36 -10.20
N GLU A 12 0.60 7.19 -10.30
CA GLU A 12 -0.76 6.97 -9.81
C GLU A 12 -0.74 6.85 -8.28
N ARG A 13 -1.86 7.20 -7.65
CA ARG A 13 -2.09 7.02 -6.22
C ARG A 13 -3.46 6.42 -5.99
N PHE A 14 -3.53 5.45 -5.10
CA PHE A 14 -4.75 4.79 -4.68
C PHE A 14 -4.90 4.95 -3.17
N GLU A 15 -6.13 5.17 -2.73
CA GLU A 15 -6.50 5.03 -1.33
C GLU A 15 -7.27 3.73 -1.16
N VAL A 16 -6.84 2.90 -0.23
CA VAL A 16 -7.45 1.59 0.06
C VAL A 16 -7.71 1.44 1.53
N GLU A 17 -8.73 0.66 1.88
CA GLU A 17 -9.02 0.28 3.26
C GLU A 17 -8.66 -1.18 3.47
N VAL A 18 -7.93 -1.47 4.56
CA VAL A 18 -7.53 -2.82 4.95
C VAL A 18 -7.90 -3.09 6.39
N GLU A 19 -8.12 -4.36 6.73
CA GLU A 19 -8.35 -4.77 8.12
C GLU A 19 -7.07 -4.73 8.95
N ASP A 20 -5.94 -5.14 8.36
CA ASP A 20 -4.63 -5.19 9.00
C ASP A 20 -3.53 -4.70 8.04
N TYR A 21 -2.48 -4.10 8.59
CA TYR A 21 -1.33 -3.60 7.86
C TYR A 21 -0.03 -3.80 8.66
N ASN A 22 0.86 -4.62 8.11
CA ASN A 22 2.24 -4.77 8.58
C ASN A 22 3.22 -4.39 7.46
N ALA A 23 4.01 -3.33 7.69
CA ALA A 23 4.95 -2.81 6.70
C ALA A 23 6.10 -3.78 6.40
N GLU A 24 6.56 -4.56 7.38
CA GLU A 24 7.63 -5.55 7.20
C GLU A 24 7.15 -6.70 6.32
N SER A 25 5.99 -7.29 6.63
CA SER A 25 5.40 -8.37 5.83
C SER A 25 5.06 -7.94 4.40
N LEU A 26 4.62 -6.69 4.20
CA LEU A 26 4.39 -6.17 2.85
C LEU A 26 5.72 -5.94 2.11
N SER A 27 6.74 -5.43 2.80
CA SER A 27 8.08 -5.24 2.22
C SER A 27 8.68 -6.55 1.76
N GLU A 28 8.54 -7.63 2.53
CA GLU A 28 8.96 -8.98 2.12
C GLU A 28 8.26 -9.40 0.82
N GLN A 29 6.93 -9.24 0.72
CA GLN A 29 6.17 -9.59 -0.48
C GLN A 29 6.58 -8.77 -1.71
N LEU A 30 6.85 -7.47 -1.54
CA LEU A 30 7.28 -6.60 -2.63
C LEU A 30 8.69 -6.94 -3.15
N ASN A 31 9.54 -7.54 -2.30
CA ASN A 31 10.89 -7.95 -2.64
C ASN A 31 11.00 -9.40 -3.14
N ASP A 32 9.99 -10.24 -2.92
CA ASP A 32 9.96 -11.65 -3.36
C ASP A 32 9.76 -11.78 -4.88
N SER A 33 10.77 -12.30 -5.60
CA SER A 33 10.75 -12.53 -7.05
C SER A 33 9.64 -13.43 -7.55
N ASP A 34 9.12 -14.32 -6.70
CA ASP A 34 8.11 -15.30 -7.09
C ASP A 34 6.68 -14.73 -7.01
N ILE A 35 6.51 -13.55 -6.41
CA ILE A 35 5.24 -12.83 -6.34
C ILE A 35 5.09 -11.90 -7.54
N ASN A 36 3.95 -11.97 -8.24
CA ASN A 36 3.64 -11.07 -9.36
C ASN A 36 2.76 -9.88 -8.93
N THR A 37 1.82 -10.10 -8.04
CA THR A 37 0.82 -9.13 -7.60
C THR A 37 0.64 -9.17 -6.09
N VAL A 38 0.36 -8.02 -5.49
CA VAL A 38 -0.06 -7.91 -4.09
C VAL A 38 -1.51 -7.40 -4.02
N ALA A 39 -2.22 -7.83 -2.98
CA ALA A 39 -3.58 -7.38 -2.69
C ALA A 39 -3.59 -6.51 -1.43
N LEU A 40 -4.18 -5.31 -1.53
CA LEU A 40 -4.32 -4.35 -0.44
C LEU A 40 -5.78 -3.90 -0.41
N GLY A 41 -6.59 -4.57 0.42
CA GLY A 41 -8.04 -4.40 0.42
C GLY A 41 -8.61 -4.86 -0.93
N ASP A 42 -9.39 -4.00 -1.58
CA ASP A 42 -9.96 -4.27 -2.91
C ASP A 42 -9.02 -3.97 -4.08
N LEU A 43 -7.79 -3.50 -3.82
CA LEU A 43 -6.79 -3.23 -4.86
C LEU A 43 -5.89 -4.44 -5.06
N VAL A 44 -5.88 -4.99 -6.28
CA VAL A 44 -4.86 -5.94 -6.75
C VAL A 44 -3.95 -5.23 -7.75
N ILE A 45 -2.65 -5.21 -7.48
CA ILE A 45 -1.66 -4.48 -8.28
C ILE A 45 -0.38 -5.28 -8.47
N SER A 46 0.27 -5.11 -9.62
CA SER A 46 1.59 -5.70 -9.88
C SER A 46 2.62 -5.21 -8.86
N ARG A 47 3.39 -6.13 -8.25
CA ARG A 47 4.34 -5.77 -7.19
C ARG A 47 5.41 -4.79 -7.65
N ILE A 48 5.85 -4.93 -8.91
CA ILE A 48 6.88 -4.07 -9.51
C ILE A 48 6.38 -2.66 -9.80
N ASN A 49 5.06 -2.44 -9.77
CA ASN A 49 4.50 -1.11 -9.95
C ASN A 49 4.34 -0.36 -8.61
N VAL A 50 4.36 -1.06 -7.48
CA VAL A 50 4.25 -0.43 -6.15
C VAL A 50 5.54 0.30 -5.82
N LYS A 51 5.44 1.61 -5.60
CA LYS A 51 6.57 2.46 -5.20
C LYS A 51 6.64 2.65 -3.69
N SER A 52 5.49 2.84 -3.04
CA SER A 52 5.39 2.98 -1.58
C SER A 52 3.97 2.73 -1.10
N VAL A 53 3.85 2.21 0.12
CA VAL A 53 2.58 2.09 0.85
C VAL A 53 2.76 2.68 2.24
N LYS A 54 1.82 3.52 2.67
CA LYS A 54 1.86 4.14 4.00
C LYS A 54 0.44 4.34 4.54
N PRO A 55 0.24 4.31 5.87
CA PRO A 55 -0.99 4.79 6.48
C PRO A 55 -1.23 6.25 6.11
N VAL A 56 -2.48 6.57 5.77
CA VAL A 56 -2.94 7.95 5.69
C VAL A 56 -3.05 8.45 7.13
N GLN A 57 -2.18 9.37 7.53
CA GLN A 57 -2.39 10.10 8.78
C GLN A 57 -3.56 11.06 8.54
N GLU A 58 -4.61 10.99 9.37
CA GLU A 58 -5.53 12.11 9.46
C GLU A 58 -4.70 13.31 9.93
N GLU A 59 -4.57 14.33 9.07
CA GLU A 59 -3.99 15.60 9.50
C GLU A 59 -4.83 16.09 10.67
N GLY A 60 -4.30 15.97 11.89
CA GLY A 60 -4.90 16.57 13.06
C GLY A 60 -5.09 18.05 12.76
N ILE A 61 -6.35 18.50 12.74
CA ILE A 61 -6.69 19.91 12.69
C ILE A 61 -6.02 20.54 13.91
N ASN A 62 -4.91 21.25 13.69
CA ASN A 62 -4.29 22.06 14.72
C ASN A 62 -5.25 23.23 15.00
N TYR A 63 -6.03 23.13 16.08
CA TYR A 63 -6.84 24.22 16.63
C TYR A 63 -5.99 25.25 17.36
#